data_AF-A0A1H4MRQ4-F1
#
_entry.id   AF-A0A1H4MRQ4-F1
#
_cell.length_a   1.000
_cell.length_b   1.000
_cell.length_c   1.000
_cell.angle_alpha   90.00
_cell.angle_beta   90.00
_cell.angle_gamma   90.00
#
_symmetry.space_group_name_H-M   'P 1'
#
loop_
_entity.id
_entity.type
_entity.pdbx_description
1 polymer ?
#
loop_
_entity_poly.entity_id
_entity_poly.type
_entity_poly.pdbx_seq_one_letter_code
_entity_poly.pdbx_strand_id
1 'polypeptide(L)' 'MPPLSLSTDELDLLRSLAEPIARRRRAAFLAAVAAELEARGQAGGGPGLMHRTAREMQRRYFDPPDLSAGKYARP' A
#
# COMPACT_ATOMS: atom_id res chain seq x y z
N MET A 1 11.13 16.15 8.38
CA MET A 1 11.22 14.89 7.61
C MET A 1 11.93 15.20 6.30
N PRO A 2 13.12 14.62 6.03
CA PRO A 2 13.66 14.65 4.68
C PRO A 2 12.69 13.89 3.74
N PRO A 3 12.51 14.34 2.48
CA PRO A 3 11.66 13.63 1.54
C PRO A 3 12.23 12.25 1.24
N LEU A 4 11.37 11.22 1.18
CA LEU A 4 11.78 9.90 0.72
C LEU A 4 12.24 10.01 -0.74
N SER A 5 13.51 9.70 -1.01
CA SER A 5 14.04 9.59 -2.37
C SER A 5 13.53 8.30 -3.01
N LEU A 6 12.31 8.34 -3.56
CA LEU A 6 11.73 7.26 -4.35
C LEU A 6 12.03 7.47 -5.83
N SER A 7 12.29 6.40 -6.57
CA SER A 7 12.35 6.45 -8.03
C SER A 7 10.96 6.69 -8.64
N THR A 8 10.92 7.07 -9.91
CA THR A 8 9.65 7.22 -10.64
C THR A 8 8.85 5.92 -10.64
N ASP A 9 9.50 4.77 -10.85
CA ASP A 9 8.85 3.46 -10.83
C ASP A 9 8.24 3.13 -9.46
N GLU A 10 8.93 3.48 -8.38
CA GLU A 10 8.44 3.27 -7.01
C GLU A 10 7.24 4.17 -6.71
N LEU A 11 7.24 5.41 -7.20
CA LEU A 11 6.12 6.33 -7.08
C LEU A 11 4.89 5.82 -7.85
N ASP A 12 5.07 5.33 -9.08
CA ASP A 12 3.97 4.76 -9.87
C ASP A 12 3.41 3.49 -9.25
N LEU A 13 4.27 2.63 -8.70
CA LEU A 13 3.81 1.47 -7.94
C LEU A 13 2.98 1.90 -6.71
N LEU A 14 3.48 2.85 -5.92
CA LEU A 14 2.76 3.35 -4.74
C LEU A 14 1.37 3.87 -5.12
N ARG A 15 1.28 4.61 -6.23
CA ARG A 15 0.01 5.14 -6.75
C ARG A 15 -0.94 4.02 -7.16
N SER A 16 -0.45 3.03 -7.90
CA SER A 16 -1.24 1.85 -8.30
C SER A 16 -1.75 1.06 -7.08
N LEU A 17 -0.94 0.91 -6.04
CA LEU A 17 -1.34 0.20 -4.82
C LEU A 17 -2.33 0.98 -3.96
N ALA A 18 -2.27 2.31 -3.99
CA ALA A 18 -3.20 3.19 -3.30
C ALA A 18 -4.57 3.30 -3.99
N GLU A 19 -4.64 3.01 -5.30
CA GLU A 19 -5.87 3.10 -6.10
C GLU A 19 -7.04 2.28 -5.53
N PRO A 20 -6.87 0.98 -5.20
CA PRO A 20 -7.95 0.18 -4.61
C PRO A 20 -8.27 0.52 -3.14
N ILE A 21 -7.49 1.38 -2.49
CA ILE A 21 -7.73 1.77 -1.09
C ILE A 21 -8.78 2.88 -1.04
N ALA A 22 -9.77 2.71 -0.16
CA ALA A 22 -10.81 3.71 0.08
C ALA A 22 -10.21 5.09 0.37
N ARG A 23 -10.73 6.16 -0.25
CA ARG A 23 -10.18 7.53 -0.16
C ARG A 23 -9.88 7.97 1.28
N ARG A 24 -10.79 7.68 2.23
CA ARG A 24 -10.65 7.99 3.66
C ARG A 24 -9.47 7.29 4.35
N ARG A 25 -9.00 6.16 3.80
CA ARG A 25 -7.87 5.37 4.33
C ARG A 25 -6.56 5.60 3.57
N ARG A 26 -6.59 6.25 2.40
CA ARG A 26 -5.38 6.48 1.57
C ARG A 26 -4.30 7.24 2.31
N ALA A 27 -4.65 8.31 3.03
CA ALA A 27 -3.67 9.09 3.80
C ALA A 27 -3.00 8.23 4.88
N ALA A 28 -3.77 7.42 5.61
CA ALA A 28 -3.27 6.50 6.63
C ALA A 28 -2.38 5.40 6.03
N PHE A 29 -2.75 4.85 4.87
CA PHE A 29 -1.93 3.90 4.12
C PHE A 29 -0.57 4.51 3.74
N LEU A 30 -0.55 5.71 3.14
CA LEU A 30 0.69 6.37 2.73
C LEU A 30 1.60 6.67 3.93
N ALA A 31 1.02 7.15 5.03
CA ALA A 31 1.75 7.39 6.27
C ALA A 31 2.35 6.10 6.85
N ALA A 32 1.60 4.98 6.83
CA ALA A 32 2.09 3.70 7.30
C ALA A 32 3.22 3.14 6.43
N VAL A 33 3.14 3.29 5.11
CA VAL A 33 4.22 2.91 4.20
C VAL A 33 5.48 3.73 4.48
N ALA A 34 5.35 5.04 4.64
CA ALA A 34 6.49 5.92 4.95
C ALA A 34 7.14 5.57 6.29
N ALA A 35 6.35 5.39 7.35
CA ALA A 35 6.85 5.03 8.68
C ALA A 35 7.58 3.67 8.67
N GLU A 36 7.04 2.69 7.94
CA GLU A 36 7.65 1.36 7.84
C GLU A 36 8.95 1.39 7.02
N LEU A 37 9.01 2.21 5.97
CA LEU A 37 10.24 2.42 5.20
C LEU A 37 11.34 3.08 6.03
N GLU A 38 10.97 4.08 6.84
CA GLU A 38 11.88 4.75 7.76
C GLU A 38 12.38 3.78 8.85
N ALA A 39 11.49 3.00 9.45
CA ALA A 39 11.83 2.02 10.48
C ALA A 39 12.78 0.92 9.98
N ARG A 40 12.63 0.51 8.71
CA ARG A 40 13.51 -0.50 8.07
C ARG A 40 14.83 0.11 7.55
N GLY A 41 14.93 1.44 7.51
CA GLY A 41 16.10 2.20 7.09
C GLY A 41 16.33 2.22 5.57
N GLN A 42 16.61 3.41 5.01
CA GLN A 42 17.03 3.59 3.61
C GLN A 42 18.26 2.75 3.21
N ALA A 43 19.08 2.31 4.17
CA ALA A 43 20.39 1.70 3.92
C ALA A 43 20.38 0.16 3.79
N GLY A 44 19.32 -0.53 4.22
CA GLY A 44 19.27 -2.00 4.26
C GLY A 44 18.39 -2.66 3.21
N GLY A 45 17.58 -1.87 2.51
CA GLY A 45 16.61 -2.36 1.55
C GLY A 45 17.14 -2.34 0.15
N GLY A 46 17.79 -3.42 -0.27
CA GLY A 46 18.07 -3.64 -1.69
C GLY A 46 16.81 -3.48 -2.56
N PRO A 47 16.96 -3.49 -3.90
CA PRO A 47 15.85 -3.31 -4.84
C PRO A 47 14.69 -4.26 -4.49
N GLY A 48 13.55 -3.67 -4.06
CA GLY A 48 12.33 -4.41 -3.69
C GLY A 48 11.84 -4.23 -2.25
N LEU A 49 12.56 -3.55 -1.36
CA LEU A 49 12.05 -3.24 -0.01
C LEU A 49 10.75 -2.42 -0.07
N MET A 50 10.73 -1.39 -0.91
CA MET A 50 9.54 -0.56 -1.16
C MET A 50 8.37 -1.39 -1.70
N HIS A 51 8.63 -2.31 -2.63
CA HIS A 51 7.58 -3.17 -3.18
C HIS A 51 6.97 -4.07 -2.11
N ARG A 52 7.80 -4.69 -1.26
CA ARG A 52 7.35 -5.58 -0.18
C ARG A 52 6.59 -4.80 0.90
N THR A 53 7.27 -3.80 1.47
CA THR A 53 6.75 -2.48 1.81
C THR A 53 5.26 -2.22 1.64
N ALA A 54 4.98 -1.64 0.49
CA ALA A 54 3.67 -1.18 0.06
C ALA A 54 2.68 -2.32 -0.13
N ARG A 55 3.11 -3.52 -0.57
CA ARG A 55 2.21 -4.69 -0.68
C ARG A 55 1.72 -5.19 0.67
N GLU A 56 2.60 -5.22 1.67
CA GLU A 56 2.23 -5.62 3.03
C GLU A 56 1.21 -4.65 3.62
N MET A 57 1.47 -3.34 3.49
CA MET A 57 0.54 -2.31 3.96
C MET A 57 -0.76 -2.32 3.15
N GLN A 58 -0.70 -2.52 1.83
CA GLN A 58 -1.90 -2.60 1.00
C GLN A 58 -2.83 -3.69 1.53
N ARG A 59 -2.33 -4.88 1.87
CA ARG A 59 -3.16 -5.96 2.43
C ARG A 59 -3.81 -5.60 3.76
N ARG A 60 -3.20 -4.74 4.57
CA ARG A 60 -3.75 -4.28 5.85
C ARG A 60 -4.84 -3.22 5.67
N TYR A 61 -4.73 -2.38 4.64
CA TYR A 61 -5.64 -1.26 4.40
C TYR A 61 -6.70 -1.53 3.32
N PHE A 62 -6.46 -2.51 2.47
CA PHE A 62 -7.39 -2.97 1.44
C PHE A 62 -8.52 -3.74 2.11
N ASP A 63 -9.74 -3.32 1.80
CA ASP A 63 -10.98 -3.94 2.24
C ASP A 63 -11.57 -4.63 1.01
N PRO A 64 -11.33 -5.95 0.82
CA PRO A 64 -11.79 -6.63 -0.38
C PRO A 64 -13.31 -6.56 -0.44
N PRO A 65 -13.91 -6.25 -1.61
CA PRO A 65 -15.35 -6.32 -1.75
C PRO A 65 -15.80 -7.74 -1.42
N ASP A 66 -16.87 -7.87 -0.64
CA ASP A 66 -17.45 -9.16 -0.33
C ASP A 66 -18.04 -9.77 -1.62
N LEU A 67 -17.31 -10.71 -2.21
CA LEU A 67 -17.71 -11.41 -3.43
C LEU A 67 -18.79 -12.48 -3.15
N SER A 68 -19.17 -12.71 -1.89
CA SER A 68 -20.19 -13.69 -1.49
C SER A 68 -21.62 -13.16 -1.66
N ALA A 69 -21.82 -11.84 -1.74
CA ALA A 69 -23.14 -11.21 -1.85
C ALA A 69 -23.88 -11.47 -3.19
N GLY A 70 -23.24 -12.16 -4.15
CA GLY A 70 -23.76 -12.29 -5.52
C GLY A 70 -24.38 -13.64 -5.93
N LYS A 71 -24.41 -14.69 -5.10
CA LYS A 71 -24.71 -16.05 -5.61
C LYS A 71 -25.73 -16.93 -4.86
N TYR A 72 -26.29 -16.49 -3.73
CA TYR A 72 -27.29 -17.30 -2.98
C TYR A 72 -28.55 -16.52 -2.60
N ALA A 73 -29.09 -15.76 -3.54
CA ALA A 73 -30.46 -15.26 -3.45
C ALA A 73 -31.27 -15.86 -4.61
N ARG A 74 -31.75 -17.09 -4.45
CA ARG A 74 -32.91 -17.55 -5.23
C ARG A 74 -33.84 -18.36 -4.32
N PRO A 75 -35.14 -18.01 -4.26
CA PRO A 75 -36.14 -18.64 -3.42
C PRO A 75 -36.44 -20.08 -3.84
#